data_AF-A0A940JHT9-F1
#
_entry.id   AF-A0A940JHT9-F1
#
_cell.length_a   1.000
_cell.length_b   1.000
_cell.length_c   1.000
_cell.angle_alpha   90.00
_cell.angle_beta   90.00
_cell.angle_gamma   90.00
#
_symmetry.space_group_name_H-M   'P 1'
#
loop_
_entity.id
_entity.type
_entity.pdbx_description
1 polymer ?
#
loop_
_entity_poly.entity_id
_entity_poly.type
_entity_poly.pdbx_seq_one_letter_code
_entity_poly.pdbx_strand_id
1 'polypeptide(L)'
;MFRRNRVLLWLIVAALAIKIFSLQPALVEKYYSTGLYPYIASFQRILFGWIPFSIGDIFYAWAVIWLVIQLIRLIKKIRARQADKIYLKRVLKRFITVSLLVYISFNFLWGLNDNRYGID
;
A
#
# COMPACT_ATOMS: atom_id res chain seq x y z
N MET A 1 25.37 0.40 4.59
CA MET A 1 24.34 1.42 4.95
C MET A 1 23.59 2.03 3.75
N PHE A 2 24.04 1.87 2.49
CA PHE A 2 23.43 2.48 1.29
C PHE A 2 22.19 1.77 0.69
N ARG A 3 21.98 0.46 0.93
CA ARG A 3 20.83 -0.28 0.36
C ARG A 3 19.46 0.24 0.80
N ARG A 4 19.34 0.75 2.03
CA ARG A 4 18.04 1.16 2.63
C ARG A 4 17.51 2.51 2.13
N ASN A 5 18.27 3.27 1.34
CA ASN A 5 17.80 4.55 0.77
C ASN A 5 17.18 4.39 -0.62
N ARG A 6 17.58 3.37 -1.39
CA ARG A 6 17.00 3.12 -2.72
C ARG A 6 15.61 2.51 -2.67
N VAL A 7 15.29 1.74 -1.63
CA VAL A 7 13.98 1.10 -1.49
C VAL A 7 12.85 2.11 -1.52
N LEU A 8 12.96 3.21 -0.77
CA LEU A 8 11.93 4.25 -0.75
C LEU A 8 11.75 4.89 -2.13
N LEU A 9 12.85 5.16 -2.84
CA LEU A 9 12.79 5.69 -4.21
C LEU A 9 12.06 4.74 -5.15
N TRP A 10 12.38 3.44 -5.11
CA TRP A 10 11.69 2.43 -5.93
C TRP A 10 10.20 2.32 -5.59
N LEU A 11 9.84 2.40 -4.31
CA LEU A 11 8.43 2.42 -3.89
C LEU A 11 7.70 3.66 -4.40
N ILE A 12 8.33 4.83 -4.35
CA ILE A 12 7.74 6.06 -4.90
C ILE A 12 7.54 5.94 -6.41
N VAL A 13 8.57 5.46 -7.14
CA VAL A 13 8.48 5.26 -8.59
C VAL A 13 7.38 4.25 -8.94
N ALA A 14 7.29 3.13 -8.22
CA ALA A 14 6.25 2.14 -8.42
C ALA A 14 4.85 2.71 -8.14
N ALA A 15 4.67 3.45 -7.06
CA ALA A 15 3.40 4.08 -6.73
C ALA A 15 2.97 5.11 -7.79
N LEU A 16 3.92 5.92 -8.29
CA LEU A 16 3.66 6.86 -9.38
C LEU A 16 3.32 6.14 -10.69
N ALA A 17 4.05 5.08 -11.04
CA ALA A 17 3.78 4.28 -12.22
C ALA A 17 2.37 3.66 -12.17
N ILE A 18 1.98 3.10 -11.02
CA ILE A 18 0.63 2.60 -10.78
C ILE A 18 -0.41 3.71 -10.95
N LYS A 19 -0.15 4.89 -10.36
CA LYS A 19 -1.08 6.02 -10.47
C LYS A 19 -1.24 6.49 -11.92
N ILE A 20 -0.14 6.61 -12.67
CA ILE A 20 -0.19 6.99 -14.08
C ILE A 20 -0.93 5.93 -14.91
N PHE A 21 -0.64 4.65 -14.67
CA PHE A 21 -1.32 3.55 -15.33
C PHE A 21 -2.82 3.54 -15.03
N SER A 22 -3.22 3.84 -13.79
CA SER A 22 -4.63 3.95 -13.39
C SER A 22 -5.42 5.06 -14.10
N LEU A 23 -4.74 6.05 -14.68
CA LEU A 23 -5.39 7.13 -15.43
C LEU A 23 -5.83 6.70 -16.84
N GLN A 24 -5.46 5.50 -17.29
CA GLN A 24 -5.81 4.98 -18.62
C GLN A 24 -6.66 3.71 -18.50
N PRO A 25 -7.98 3.83 -18.29
CA PRO A 25 -8.88 2.69 -18.02
C PRO A 25 -8.79 1.59 -19.09
N ALA A 26 -8.71 1.95 -20.37
CA ALA A 26 -8.58 0.98 -21.47
C ALA A 26 -7.31 0.11 -21.37
N LEU A 27 -6.19 0.67 -20.89
CA LEU A 27 -4.97 -0.11 -20.67
C LEU A 27 -5.08 -0.99 -19.42
N VAL A 28 -5.69 -0.45 -18.35
CA VAL A 28 -5.94 -1.19 -17.12
C VAL A 28 -6.83 -2.40 -17.41
N GLU A 29 -7.90 -2.21 -18.16
CA GLU A 29 -8.82 -3.28 -18.54
C GLU A 29 -8.08 -4.38 -19.32
N LYS A 30 -7.41 -4.02 -20.42
CA LYS A 30 -6.75 -4.97 -21.32
C LYS A 30 -5.60 -5.74 -20.65
N TYR A 31 -4.70 -5.05 -19.97
CA TYR A 31 -3.47 -5.66 -19.47
C TYR A 31 -3.59 -6.14 -18.02
N TYR A 32 -4.34 -5.44 -17.19
CA TYR A 32 -4.48 -5.78 -15.78
C TYR A 32 -5.76 -6.56 -15.51
N SER A 33 -6.95 -6.01 -15.77
CA SER A 33 -8.22 -6.62 -15.34
C SER A 33 -8.56 -7.92 -16.08
N THR A 34 -8.38 -7.98 -17.40
CA THR A 34 -8.62 -9.21 -18.19
C THR A 34 -7.39 -10.10 -18.29
N GLY A 35 -6.19 -9.51 -18.14
CA GLY A 35 -4.92 -10.21 -18.27
C GLY A 35 -4.40 -10.75 -16.94
N LEU A 36 -3.83 -9.88 -16.11
CA LEU A 36 -3.09 -10.26 -14.91
C LEU A 36 -3.99 -10.63 -13.71
N TYR A 37 -5.06 -9.88 -13.50
CA TYR A 37 -5.94 -9.96 -12.34
C TYR A 37 -6.61 -11.33 -12.15
N PRO A 38 -7.09 -12.04 -13.20
CA PRO A 38 -7.69 -13.36 -13.02
C PRO A 38 -6.72 -14.38 -12.40
N TYR A 39 -5.43 -14.32 -12.74
CA TYR A 39 -4.41 -15.17 -12.13
C TYR A 39 -4.18 -14.80 -10.66
N ILE A 40 -4.10 -13.50 -10.36
CA ILE A 40 -3.97 -13.00 -8.99
C ILE A 40 -5.18 -13.43 -8.14
N ALA A 41 -6.39 -13.25 -8.66
CA ALA A 41 -7.64 -13.60 -7.98
C ALA A 41 -7.77 -15.11 -7.75
N SER A 42 -7.38 -15.93 -8.75
CA SER A 42 -7.38 -17.38 -8.61
C SER A 42 -6.36 -17.84 -7.56
N PHE A 43 -5.15 -17.28 -7.57
CA PHE A 43 -4.13 -17.55 -6.56
C PHE A 43 -4.61 -17.18 -5.14
N GLN A 44 -5.21 -16.01 -4.97
CA GLN A 44 -5.81 -15.59 -3.69
C GLN A 44 -6.93 -16.55 -3.25
N ARG A 45 -7.77 -17.02 -4.18
CA ARG A 45 -8.86 -17.96 -3.88
C ARG A 45 -8.33 -19.34 -3.48
N ILE A 46 -7.24 -19.82 -4.09
CA ILE A 46 -6.61 -21.08 -3.70
C ILE A 46 -6.05 -20.97 -2.28
N LEU A 47 -5.34 -19.88 -1.98
CA LEU A 47 -4.70 -19.71 -0.68
C LEU A 47 -5.69 -19.41 0.45
N PHE A 48 -6.72 -18.63 0.17
CA PHE A 48 -7.55 -17.99 1.20
C PHE A 48 -9.05 -18.24 1.02
N GLY A 49 -9.48 -18.90 -0.06
CA GLY A 49 -10.90 -19.15 -0.33
C GLY A 49 -11.57 -20.15 0.62
N TRP A 50 -10.78 -20.91 1.38
CA TRP A 50 -11.27 -21.76 2.47
C TRP A 50 -11.57 -20.96 3.75
N ILE A 51 -11.12 -19.71 3.82
CA ILE A 51 -11.31 -18.84 4.97
C ILE A 51 -12.57 -18.00 4.74
N PRO A 52 -13.55 -17.98 5.67
CA PRO A 52 -14.80 -17.24 5.50
C PRO A 52 -14.66 -15.72 5.67
N PHE A 53 -13.44 -15.19 5.76
CA PHE A 53 -13.14 -13.78 5.95
C PHE A 53 -12.07 -13.28 4.97
N SER A 54 -12.15 -12.00 4.59
CA SER A 54 -11.15 -11.34 3.74
C SER A 54 -9.84 -11.12 4.51
N ILE A 55 -8.78 -11.81 4.09
CA ILE A 55 -7.44 -11.58 4.66
C ILE A 55 -6.92 -10.18 4.32
N GLY A 56 -7.33 -9.63 3.18
CA GLY A 56 -7.04 -8.24 2.83
C GLY A 56 -7.52 -7.30 3.93
N ASP A 57 -8.76 -7.47 4.39
CA ASP A 57 -9.35 -6.60 5.41
C ASP A 57 -8.60 -6.68 6.74
N ILE A 58 -8.17 -7.88 7.15
CA ILE A 58 -7.33 -8.06 8.34
C ILE A 58 -5.99 -7.37 8.18
N PHE A 59 -5.34 -7.52 7.02
CA PHE A 59 -4.07 -6.86 6.73
C PHE A 59 -4.20 -5.34 6.74
N TYR A 60 -5.25 -4.78 6.11
CA TYR A 60 -5.49 -3.35 6.09
C TYR A 60 -5.88 -2.81 7.46
N ALA A 61 -6.73 -3.51 8.21
CA ALA A 61 -7.07 -3.14 9.58
C ALA A 61 -5.81 -3.12 10.47
N TRP A 62 -4.95 -4.13 10.36
CA TRP A 62 -3.69 -4.18 11.09
C TRP A 62 -2.74 -3.04 10.70
N ALA A 63 -2.63 -2.73 9.40
CA ALA A 63 -1.84 -1.61 8.92
C ALA A 63 -2.35 -0.27 9.47
N VAL A 64 -3.67 -0.04 9.48
CA VAL A 64 -4.29 1.16 10.03
C VAL A 64 -4.04 1.28 11.53
N ILE A 65 -4.29 0.22 12.31
CA ILE A 65 -4.02 0.18 13.75
C ILE A 65 -2.54 0.51 14.03
N TRP A 66 -1.64 -0.10 13.25
CA TRP A 66 -0.22 0.16 13.37
C TRP A 66 0.13 1.63 13.11
N LEU A 67 -0.42 2.25 12.06
CA LEU A 67 -0.21 3.67 11.75
C LEU A 67 -0.73 4.58 12.88
N VAL A 68 -1.90 4.29 13.44
CA VAL A 68 -2.48 5.03 14.57
C VAL A 68 -1.58 4.93 15.81
N ILE A 69 -1.09 3.74 16.15
CA ILE A 69 -0.17 3.55 17.29
C ILE A 69 1.12 4.36 17.08
N GLN A 70 1.69 4.37 15.87
CA GLN A 70 2.88 5.17 15.59
C GLN A 70 2.60 6.66 15.71
N LEU A 71 1.44 7.13 15.26
CA LEU A 71 1.04 8.53 15.39
C LEU A 71 0.92 8.95 16.85
N ILE A 72 0.25 8.14 17.69
CA ILE A 72 0.12 8.41 19.13
C ILE A 72 1.50 8.46 19.79
N ARG A 73 2.40 7.52 19.48
CA ARG A 73 3.77 7.50 20.00
C ARG A 73 4.57 8.74 19.57
N LEU A 74 4.39 9.18 18.33
CA LEU A 74 5.03 10.39 17.81
C LEU A 74 4.54 11.62 18.57
N ILE A 75 3.23 11.79 18.73
CA ILE A 75 2.63 12.92 19.47
C ILE A 75 3.13 12.94 20.92
N LYS A 76 3.13 11.79 21.60
CA LYS A 76 3.65 11.68 22.98
C LYS A 76 5.12 12.14 23.09
N LYS A 77 5.98 11.72 22.16
CA LYS A 77 7.40 12.11 22.16
C LYS A 77 7.64 13.58 21.83
N ILE A 78 6.86 14.13 20.89
CA ILE A 78 6.92 15.56 20.57
C ILE A 78 6.50 16.38 21.79
N ARG A 79 5.39 16.01 22.45
CA ARG A 79 4.90 16.70 23.65
C ARG A 79 5.89 16.62 24.82
N ALA A 80 6.59 15.49 24.97
CA ALA A 80 7.65 15.32 25.95
C ALA A 80 8.96 16.04 25.61
N ARG A 81 9.04 16.79 24.48
CA ARG A 81 10.26 17.42 23.94
C ARG A 81 11.45 16.46 23.75
N GLN A 82 11.16 15.16 23.61
CA GLN A 82 12.16 14.10 23.39
C GLN A 82 12.29 13.69 21.92
N ALA A 83 11.61 14.41 21.02
CA ALA A 83 11.67 14.16 19.59
C ALA A 83 12.79 15.01 18.95
N ASP A 84 13.94 14.39 18.71
CA ASP A 84 15.01 15.01 17.95
C ASP A 84 14.74 14.91 16.43
N LYS A 85 15.45 15.73 15.64
CA LYS A 85 15.29 15.78 14.17
C LYS A 85 15.57 14.41 13.51
N ILE A 86 16.47 13.59 14.08
CA ILE A 86 16.81 12.27 13.54
C ILE A 86 15.68 11.28 13.81
N TYR A 87 15.09 11.28 15.01
CA TYR A 87 13.91 10.47 15.31
C TYR A 87 12.75 10.82 14.39
N LEU A 88 12.44 12.12 14.22
CA LEU A 88 11.32 12.54 13.38
C LEU A 88 11.50 12.09 11.92
N LYS A 89 12.69 12.27 11.33
CA LYS A 89 13.01 11.78 9.98
C LYS A 89 12.87 10.26 9.87
N ARG A 90 13.26 9.52 10.90
CA ARG A 90 13.16 8.05 10.92
C ARG A 90 11.70 7.59 10.97
N VAL A 91 10.88 8.20 11.82
CA VAL A 91 9.45 7.90 11.94
C VAL A 91 8.75 8.24 10.63
N LEU A 92 8.99 9.43 10.07
CA LEU A 92 8.40 9.86 8.81
C LEU A 92 8.76 8.92 7.66
N LYS A 93 10.04 8.57 7.53
CA LYS A 93 10.50 7.62 6.51
C LYS A 93 9.78 6.28 6.65
N ARG A 94 9.64 5.77 7.88
CA ARG A 94 8.96 4.50 8.13
C ARG A 94 7.47 4.58 7.79
N PHE A 95 6.81 5.67 8.18
CA PHE A 95 5.40 5.92 7.89
C PHE A 95 5.16 5.94 6.38
N ILE A 96 5.90 6.77 5.63
CA ILE A 96 5.80 6.85 4.16
C ILE A 96 6.06 5.48 3.52
N THR A 97 7.08 4.75 3.98
CA THR A 97 7.41 3.42 3.43
C THR A 97 6.24 2.45 3.61
N VAL A 98 5.63 2.41 4.79
CA VAL A 98 4.49 1.51 5.06
C VAL A 98 3.26 1.95 4.27
N SER A 99 2.96 3.24 4.22
CA SER A 99 1.85 3.77 3.43
C SER A 99 2.00 3.45 1.94
N LEU A 100 3.20 3.59 1.38
CA LEU A 100 3.46 3.23 -0.03
C LEU A 100 3.30 1.74 -0.27
N LEU A 101 3.80 0.88 0.62
CA LEU A 101 3.61 -0.57 0.52
C LEU A 101 2.13 -0.94 0.53
N VAL A 102 1.35 -0.36 1.46
CA VAL A 102 -0.10 -0.59 1.53
C VAL A 102 -0.78 -0.11 0.26
N TYR A 103 -0.45 1.09 -0.24
CA TYR A 103 -1.01 1.63 -1.48
C TYR A 103 -0.72 0.75 -2.69
N ILE A 104 0.55 0.34 -2.87
CA ILE A 104 0.98 -0.49 -3.99
C ILE A 104 0.29 -1.86 -3.92
N SER A 105 0.34 -2.53 -2.78
CA SER A 105 -0.30 -3.84 -2.60
C SER A 105 -1.81 -3.75 -2.81
N PHE A 106 -2.46 -2.70 -2.31
CA PHE A 106 -3.89 -2.49 -2.51
C PHE A 106 -4.24 -2.34 -3.98
N ASN A 107 -3.57 -1.44 -4.70
CA ASN A 107 -3.84 -1.22 -6.12
C ASN A 107 -3.52 -2.45 -6.97
N PHE A 108 -2.42 -3.15 -6.66
CA PHE A 108 -1.98 -4.32 -7.40
C PHE A 108 -2.80 -5.58 -7.12
N LEU A 109 -3.49 -5.67 -5.99
CA LEU A 109 -4.32 -6.82 -5.66
C LEU A 109 -5.80 -6.59 -5.92
N TRP A 110 -6.27 -5.34 -5.93
CA TRP A 110 -7.69 -4.98 -5.99
C TRP A 110 -7.92 -3.67 -6.74
N GLY A 111 -7.28 -2.58 -6.29
CA GLY A 111 -7.69 -1.22 -6.65
C GLY A 111 -7.58 -0.87 -8.14
N LEU A 112 -6.65 -1.45 -8.90
CA LEU A 112 -6.61 -1.25 -10.35
C LEU A 112 -7.80 -1.93 -11.06
N ASN A 113 -8.27 -3.07 -10.57
CA ASN A 113 -9.42 -3.76 -11.17
C ASN A 113 -10.73 -3.00 -10.90
N ASP A 114 -10.84 -2.29 -9.78
CA ASP A 114 -12.01 -1.47 -9.47
C ASP A 114 -12.09 -0.19 -10.32
N ASN A 115 -10.96 0.27 -10.88
CA ASN A 115 -10.91 1.44 -11.77
C ASN A 115 -11.39 1.13 -13.21
N ARG A 116 -11.96 -0.05 -13.46
CA ARG A 116 -12.29 -0.52 -14.82
C ARG A 116 -13.27 0.41 -15.55
N TYR A 117 -14.28 0.95 -14.89
CA TYR A 117 -15.09 2.08 -15.36
C TYR A 117 -15.65 2.78 -14.12
N GLY A 118 -15.72 4.11 -14.12
CA GLY A 118 -16.63 4.81 -13.22
C GLY A 118 -18.01 4.19 -13.39
N ILE A 119 -18.74 4.04 -12.30
CA ILE A 119 -20.13 3.63 -12.36
C ILE A 119 -20.83 4.75 -13.16
N ASP A 120 -21.06 4.54 -14.45
CA ASP A 120 -22.05 5.27 -15.25
C ASP A 120 -23.40 4.58 -15.07
#